data_AF-C0E5B5-F1
#
_entry.id   AF-C0E5B5-F1
#
_cell.length_a   1.000
_cell.length_b   1.000
_cell.length_c   1.000
_cell.angle_alpha   90.00
_cell.angle_beta   90.00
_cell.angle_gamma   90.00
#
_symmetry.space_group_name_H-M   'P 1'
#
loop_
_entity.id
_entity.type
_entity.pdbx_description
1 polymer ?
#
loop_
_entity_poly.entity_id
_entity_poly.type
_entity_poly.pdbx_seq_one_letter_code
_entity_poly.pdbx_strand_id
1 'polypeptide(L)'
;MIDGIYDVAFRCTRDDGWEAYALSHSAYGFGDTLAEARKDITEALALLAEQPENRIRLNEHHERLILAADEHHADVWLRVHHDTDPNHALSRREIVDKLQNEPETWGNFDNGLSLNGDIIVLACLPDDMLGDVFTQVANAHRLYLAVAYPDSGQVWFRCMNTNEATDRKPESEINIASLNLGAGSTVDDFIQATSADHNAVREEYLVA
;
A
#
# COMPACT_ATOMS: atom_id res chain seq x y z
N MET A 1 -18.05 14.96 -14.33
CA MET A 1 -16.80 14.91 -15.12
C MET A 1 -15.86 14.12 -14.24
N ILE A 2 -15.52 12.90 -14.62
CA ILE A 2 -14.53 12.13 -13.85
C ILE A 2 -13.22 12.85 -14.08
N ASP A 3 -12.63 13.40 -13.03
CA ASP A 3 -11.28 13.93 -13.10
C ASP A 3 -10.41 12.78 -13.63
N GLY A 4 -9.69 13.03 -14.73
CA GLY A 4 -8.92 12.00 -15.43
C GLY A 4 -7.68 11.55 -14.65
N ILE A 5 -7.75 11.51 -13.33
CA ILE A 5 -6.69 11.06 -12.43
C ILE A 5 -6.98 9.60 -12.07
N TYR A 6 -6.01 8.73 -12.32
CA TYR A 6 -6.13 7.30 -12.07
C TYR A 6 -4.99 6.83 -11.17
N ASP A 7 -5.33 6.12 -10.09
CA ASP A 7 -4.35 5.45 -9.25
C ASP A 7 -3.76 4.23 -9.99
N VAL A 8 -2.45 4.24 -10.17
CA VAL A 8 -1.71 3.20 -10.89
C VAL A 8 -0.52 2.74 -10.07
N ALA A 9 -0.42 1.42 -9.86
CA ALA A 9 0.77 0.80 -9.30
C ALA A 9 1.75 0.42 -10.42
N PHE A 10 3.02 0.72 -10.20
CA PHE A 10 4.15 0.40 -11.06
C PHE A 10 5.08 -0.56 -10.34
N ARG A 11 5.34 -1.71 -10.94
CA ARG A 11 6.16 -2.77 -10.35
C ARG A 11 7.33 -3.07 -11.28
N CYS A 12 8.53 -3.14 -10.71
CA CYS A 12 9.70 -3.62 -11.43
C CYS A 12 9.88 -5.11 -11.14
N THR A 13 9.62 -5.94 -12.15
CA THR A 13 9.94 -7.37 -12.13
C THR A 13 11.38 -7.53 -12.60
N ARG A 14 12.23 -8.10 -11.73
CA ARG A 14 13.70 -8.10 -11.89
C ARG A 14 14.20 -8.60 -13.25
N ASP A 15 13.43 -9.46 -13.90
CA ASP A 15 13.78 -10.12 -15.17
C ASP A 15 12.85 -9.75 -16.35
N ASP A 16 11.67 -9.16 -16.12
CA ASP A 16 10.62 -8.94 -17.14
C ASP A 16 10.27 -7.45 -17.39
N GLY A 17 11.04 -6.52 -16.80
CA GLY A 17 10.84 -5.08 -17.01
C GLY A 17 9.86 -4.45 -16.01
N TRP A 18 9.06 -3.50 -16.49
CA TRP A 18 8.09 -2.76 -15.69
C TRP A 18 6.66 -3.16 -16.06
N GLU A 19 5.89 -3.48 -15.03
CA GLU A 19 4.46 -3.71 -15.10
C GLU A 19 3.73 -2.51 -14.48
N ALA A 20 2.56 -2.19 -15.02
CA ALA A 20 1.68 -1.13 -14.53
C ALA A 20 0.24 -1.64 -14.51
N TYR A 21 -0.49 -1.36 -13.43
CA TYR A 21 -1.90 -1.72 -13.31
C TYR A 21 -2.70 -0.67 -12.55
N ALA A 22 -3.90 -0.38 -13.05
CA ALA A 22 -4.81 0.57 -12.41
C ALA A 22 -5.51 -0.09 -11.21
N LEU A 23 -5.53 0.60 -10.06
CA LEU A 23 -6.00 0.00 -8.81
C LEU A 23 -7.52 -0.21 -8.76
N SER A 24 -8.26 0.66 -9.43
CA SER A 24 -9.74 0.64 -9.46
C SER A 24 -10.32 0.32 -10.84
N HIS A 25 -9.48 -0.01 -11.82
CA HIS A 25 -9.89 -0.19 -13.21
C HIS A 25 -9.19 -1.38 -13.83
N SER A 26 -9.87 -2.09 -14.73
CA SER A 26 -9.28 -3.20 -15.49
C SER A 26 -8.40 -2.69 -16.63
N ALA A 27 -7.32 -1.99 -16.30
CA ALA A 27 -6.32 -1.48 -17.23
C ALA A 27 -4.91 -1.90 -16.77
N TYR A 28 -4.11 -2.32 -17.74
CA TYR A 28 -2.76 -2.86 -17.54
C TYR A 28 -1.82 -2.26 -18.58
N GLY A 29 -0.54 -2.16 -18.25
CA GLY A 29 0.50 -1.73 -19.17
C GLY A 29 1.85 -2.34 -18.83
N PHE A 30 2.73 -2.43 -19.81
CA PHE A 30 4.03 -3.10 -19.71
C PHE A 30 5.11 -2.35 -20.49
N GLY A 31 6.38 -2.52 -20.11
CA GLY A 31 7.51 -2.02 -20.88
C GLY A 31 8.86 -2.36 -20.28
N ASP A 32 9.93 -2.32 -21.09
CA ASP A 32 11.29 -2.57 -20.60
C ASP A 32 11.75 -1.46 -19.64
N THR A 33 11.17 -0.27 -19.79
CA THR A 33 11.41 0.89 -18.93
C THR A 33 10.13 1.38 -18.26
N LEU A 34 10.28 2.07 -17.12
CA LEU A 34 9.15 2.74 -16.45
C LEU A 34 8.43 3.73 -17.38
N ALA A 35 9.15 4.38 -18.30
CA ALA A 35 8.56 5.31 -19.25
C ALA A 35 7.65 4.61 -20.27
N GLU A 36 8.04 3.42 -20.72
CA GLU A 36 7.23 2.61 -21.63
C GLU A 36 6.00 2.05 -20.92
N ALA A 37 6.17 1.46 -19.73
CA ALA A 37 5.04 0.97 -18.93
C ALA A 37 4.05 2.09 -18.60
N ARG A 38 4.54 3.29 -18.26
CA ARG A 38 3.72 4.50 -18.04
C ARG A 38 2.95 4.89 -19.29
N LYS A 39 3.59 4.84 -20.46
CA LYS A 39 2.93 5.18 -21.73
C LYS A 39 1.83 4.15 -22.04
N ASP A 40 2.15 2.87 -21.92
CA ASP A 40 1.24 1.77 -22.25
C ASP A 40 -0.02 1.78 -21.36
N ILE A 41 0.12 1.94 -20.04
CA ILE A 41 -1.04 2.05 -19.14
C ILE A 41 -1.86 3.33 -19.41
N THR A 42 -1.21 4.44 -19.80
CA THR A 42 -1.91 5.68 -20.15
C THR A 42 -2.77 5.49 -21.39
N GLU A 43 -2.26 4.80 -22.41
CA GLU A 43 -3.02 4.43 -23.62
C GLU A 43 -4.20 3.51 -23.27
N ALA A 44 -3.98 2.50 -22.43
CA ALA A 44 -5.03 1.58 -21.99
C ALA A 44 -6.15 2.32 -21.23
N LEU A 45 -5.80 3.23 -20.33
CA LEU A 45 -6.76 4.06 -19.58
C LEU A 45 -7.49 5.06 -20.49
N ALA A 46 -6.80 5.65 -21.47
CA ALA A 46 -7.40 6.54 -22.46
C ALA A 46 -8.49 5.82 -23.27
N LEU A 47 -8.21 4.58 -23.70
CA LEU A 47 -9.18 3.72 -24.38
C LEU A 47 -10.35 3.36 -23.47
N LEU A 48 -10.07 2.93 -22.23
CA LEU A 48 -11.10 2.54 -21.26
C LEU A 48 -12.04 3.71 -20.91
N ALA A 49 -11.49 4.91 -20.79
CA ALA A 49 -12.24 6.11 -20.41
C ALA A 49 -12.87 6.85 -21.60
N GLU A 50 -12.61 6.40 -22.84
CA GLU A 50 -12.98 7.10 -24.08
C GLU A 50 -12.50 8.56 -24.11
N GLN A 51 -11.26 8.79 -23.67
CA GLN A 51 -10.64 10.12 -23.58
C GLN A 51 -9.28 10.14 -24.28
N PRO A 52 -8.83 11.30 -24.80
CA PRO A 52 -7.48 11.42 -25.32
C PRO A 52 -6.43 11.25 -24.20
N GLU A 53 -5.29 10.64 -24.52
CA GLU A 53 -4.19 10.37 -23.57
C GLU A 53 -3.76 11.61 -22.78
N ASN A 54 -3.77 12.79 -23.40
CA ASN A 54 -3.38 14.04 -22.75
C ASN A 54 -4.35 14.52 -21.64
N ARG A 55 -5.49 13.85 -21.46
CA ARG A 55 -6.42 14.07 -20.34
C ARG A 55 -6.27 13.03 -19.24
N ILE A 56 -5.47 12.00 -19.47
CA ILE A 56 -5.13 11.00 -18.48
C ILE A 56 -3.97 11.52 -17.63
N ARG A 57 -4.16 11.48 -16.33
CA ARG A 57 -3.19 11.80 -15.29
C ARG A 57 -3.08 10.58 -14.40
N LEU A 58 -1.87 10.27 -14.00
CA LEU A 58 -1.61 9.12 -13.14
C LEU A 58 -1.28 9.63 -11.75
N ASN A 59 -1.95 9.06 -10.76
CA ASN A 59 -1.49 9.07 -9.38
C ASN A 59 -0.61 7.84 -9.20
N GLU A 60 0.71 8.03 -9.28
CA GLU A 60 1.64 6.91 -9.37
C GLU A 60 1.97 6.35 -7.98
N HIS A 61 1.95 5.02 -7.88
CA HIS A 61 2.39 4.26 -6.73
C HIS A 61 3.45 3.28 -7.19
N HIS A 62 4.62 3.24 -6.55
CA HIS A 62 5.73 2.38 -6.97
C HIS A 62 5.88 1.22 -5.99
N GLU A 63 5.93 0.01 -6.53
CA GLU A 63 6.03 -1.23 -5.76
C GLU A 63 7.46 -1.77 -5.79
N ARG A 64 7.92 -2.18 -4.61
CA ARG A 64 9.23 -2.81 -4.42
C ARG A 64 9.06 -4.08 -3.62
N LEU A 65 9.67 -5.16 -4.11
CA LEU A 65 9.72 -6.41 -3.36
C LEU A 65 10.53 -6.21 -2.07
N ILE A 66 9.95 -6.56 -0.92
CA ILE A 66 10.63 -6.54 0.38
C ILE A 66 10.86 -7.94 0.92
N LEU A 67 9.99 -8.90 0.61
CA LEU A 67 10.16 -10.31 0.95
C LEU A 67 9.71 -11.17 -0.23
N ALA A 68 10.59 -12.06 -0.70
CA ALA A 68 10.25 -12.97 -1.78
C ALA A 68 9.37 -14.12 -1.27
N ALA A 69 8.48 -14.61 -2.12
CA ALA A 69 7.64 -15.76 -1.83
C ALA A 69 8.46 -17.02 -1.50
N ASP A 70 7.92 -17.86 -0.63
CA ASP A 70 8.45 -19.17 -0.31
C ASP A 70 7.33 -20.24 -0.29
N GLU A 71 7.61 -21.40 0.29
CA GLU A 71 6.65 -22.51 0.37
C GLU A 71 5.45 -22.24 1.29
N HIS A 72 5.48 -21.15 2.06
CA HIS A 72 4.50 -20.81 3.10
C HIS A 72 3.92 -19.41 2.94
N HIS A 73 4.60 -18.48 2.27
CA HIS A 73 4.23 -17.08 2.16
C HIS A 73 4.31 -16.56 0.71
N ALA A 74 3.41 -15.64 0.36
CA ALA A 74 3.43 -14.92 -0.91
C ALA A 74 4.47 -13.79 -0.93
N ASP A 75 4.77 -13.27 -2.11
CA ASP A 75 5.63 -12.09 -2.25
C ASP A 75 5.02 -10.91 -1.48
N VAL A 76 5.86 -10.20 -0.73
CA VAL A 76 5.49 -8.99 -0.01
C VAL A 76 6.08 -7.80 -0.73
N TRP A 77 5.21 -6.90 -1.18
CA TRP A 77 5.54 -5.70 -1.92
C TRP A 77 5.25 -4.46 -1.08
N LEU A 78 6.24 -3.59 -0.95
CA LEU A 78 6.06 -2.25 -0.41
C LEU A 78 5.62 -1.31 -1.53
N ARG A 79 4.42 -0.75 -1.42
CA ARG A 79 3.88 0.27 -2.29
C ARG A 79 4.09 1.65 -1.67
N VAL A 80 4.61 2.56 -2.48
CA VAL A 80 4.98 3.91 -2.08
C VAL A 80 4.34 4.90 -3.04
N HIS A 81 3.59 5.87 -2.51
CA HIS A 81 3.08 6.96 -3.33
C HIS A 81 4.24 7.80 -3.90
N HIS A 82 4.19 8.11 -5.19
CA HIS A 82 5.19 8.93 -5.86
C HIS A 82 4.87 10.42 -5.69
N ASP A 83 5.35 11.00 -4.59
CA ASP A 83 5.13 12.40 -4.27
C ASP A 83 5.91 13.36 -5.19
N THR A 84 5.28 14.45 -5.57
CA THR A 84 5.96 15.61 -6.19
C THR A 84 6.63 16.51 -5.16
N ASP A 85 6.23 16.42 -3.88
CA ASP A 85 6.88 17.14 -2.78
C ASP A 85 8.18 16.41 -2.37
N PRO A 86 9.35 17.07 -2.50
CA PRO A 86 10.63 16.45 -2.14
C PRO A 86 10.74 16.01 -0.68
N ASN A 87 10.07 16.69 0.25
CA ASN A 87 10.11 16.34 1.67
C ASN A 87 9.29 15.07 1.93
N HIS A 88 8.10 14.97 1.35
CA HIS A 88 7.27 13.75 1.45
C HIS A 88 7.98 12.56 0.82
N ALA A 89 8.56 12.77 -0.37
CA ALA A 89 9.35 11.75 -1.05
C ALA A 89 10.55 11.27 -0.20
N LEU A 90 11.22 12.19 0.51
CA LEU A 90 12.31 11.85 1.42
C LEU A 90 11.82 11.05 2.63
N SER A 91 10.72 11.49 3.28
CA SER A 91 10.14 10.78 4.43
C SER A 91 9.69 9.37 4.06
N ARG A 92 9.06 9.17 2.90
CA ARG A 92 8.71 7.82 2.43
C ARG A 92 9.93 6.98 2.09
N ARG A 93 11.00 7.57 1.57
CA ARG A 93 12.26 6.85 1.34
C ARG A 93 12.85 6.29 2.63
N GLU A 94 12.75 7.01 3.74
CA GLU A 94 13.19 6.47 5.04
C GLU A 94 12.38 5.24 5.47
N ILE A 95 11.08 5.19 5.14
CA ILE A 95 10.24 4.00 5.35
C ILE A 95 10.78 2.84 4.51
N VAL A 96 11.00 3.08 3.22
CA VAL A 96 11.53 2.09 2.28
C VAL A 96 12.86 1.52 2.78
N ASP A 97 13.81 2.38 3.12
CA ASP A 97 15.13 1.97 3.56
C ASP A 97 15.06 1.13 4.86
N LYS A 98 14.18 1.49 5.81
CA LYS A 98 14.00 0.71 7.05
C LYS A 98 13.37 -0.66 6.80
N LEU A 99 12.32 -0.72 6.00
CA LEU A 99 11.63 -1.99 5.71
C LEU A 99 12.48 -2.94 4.86
N GLN A 100 13.29 -2.41 3.95
CA GLN A 100 14.16 -3.23 3.10
C GLN A 100 15.38 -3.81 3.82
N ASN A 101 15.86 -3.14 4.88
CA ASN A 101 17.06 -3.60 5.58
C ASN A 101 16.80 -4.76 6.55
N GLU A 102 15.59 -4.84 7.12
CA GLU A 102 15.24 -5.88 8.10
C GLU A 102 13.82 -6.45 7.86
N PRO A 103 13.46 -6.91 6.65
CA PRO A 103 12.08 -7.29 6.29
C PRO A 103 11.46 -8.31 7.26
N GLU A 104 12.27 -9.24 7.78
CA GLU A 104 11.86 -10.28 8.73
C GLU A 104 11.51 -9.74 10.13
N THR A 105 11.94 -8.53 10.49
CA THR A 105 11.63 -7.90 11.80
C THR A 105 10.30 -7.14 11.77
N TRP A 106 9.72 -6.92 10.59
CA TRP A 106 8.53 -6.11 10.39
C TRP A 106 7.25 -6.95 10.32
N GLY A 107 6.94 -7.66 11.42
CA GLY A 107 5.70 -8.41 11.59
C GLY A 107 5.59 -9.67 10.73
N ASN A 108 4.66 -10.55 11.10
CA ASN A 108 4.37 -11.75 10.32
C ASN A 108 3.38 -11.39 9.22
N PHE A 109 3.87 -11.23 7.99
CA PHE A 109 3.02 -11.05 6.81
C PHE A 109 2.28 -12.36 6.51
N ASP A 110 0.97 -12.32 6.60
CA ASP A 110 0.11 -13.47 6.37
C ASP A 110 -1.06 -13.08 5.47
N ASN A 111 -1.26 -13.81 4.37
CA ASN A 111 -2.38 -13.60 3.46
C ASN A 111 -3.66 -14.34 3.91
N GLY A 112 -3.61 -15.01 5.08
CA GLY A 112 -4.66 -15.88 5.57
C GLY A 112 -4.87 -17.08 4.63
N LEU A 113 -6.10 -17.60 4.58
CA LEU A 113 -6.45 -18.71 3.67
C LEU A 113 -6.41 -18.33 2.17
N SER A 114 -6.13 -17.07 1.83
CA SER A 114 -5.83 -16.68 0.45
C SER A 114 -4.44 -17.18 0.09
N LEU A 115 -4.37 -18.44 -0.35
CA LEU A 115 -3.13 -19.11 -0.77
C LEU A 115 -2.49 -18.48 -2.03
N ASN A 116 -3.15 -17.51 -2.66
CA ASN A 116 -2.71 -16.90 -3.91
C ASN A 116 -2.81 -15.37 -3.83
N GLY A 117 -1.75 -14.69 -4.25
CA GLY A 117 -1.70 -13.24 -4.42
C GLY A 117 -0.66 -12.56 -3.53
N ASP A 118 -0.08 -11.50 -4.06
CA ASP A 118 0.87 -10.65 -3.36
C ASP A 118 0.30 -10.01 -2.10
N ILE A 119 1.14 -9.82 -1.09
CA ILE A 119 0.84 -8.96 0.06
C ILE A 119 1.34 -7.56 -0.26
N ILE A 120 0.46 -6.56 -0.15
CA ILE A 120 0.84 -5.15 -0.36
C ILE A 120 0.92 -4.42 0.99
N VAL A 121 2.10 -3.86 1.28
CA VAL A 121 2.36 -2.96 2.40
C VAL A 121 2.38 -1.54 1.88
N LEU A 122 1.60 -0.63 2.47
CA LEU A 122 1.59 0.78 2.10
C LEU A 122 2.54 1.58 2.98
N ALA A 123 3.48 2.31 2.37
CA ALA A 123 4.26 3.33 3.05
C ALA A 123 3.44 4.61 3.16
N CYS A 124 3.01 4.96 4.37
CA CYS A 124 2.14 6.11 4.68
C CYS A 124 2.87 7.18 5.50
N LEU A 125 2.48 8.44 5.30
CA LEU A 125 2.82 9.57 6.16
C LEU A 125 1.65 9.90 7.10
N PRO A 126 1.87 10.55 8.25
CA PRO A 126 0.82 10.81 9.23
C PRO A 126 -0.28 11.74 8.70
N ASP A 127 0.06 12.62 7.76
CA ASP A 127 -0.82 13.58 7.13
C ASP A 127 -1.52 13.04 5.86
N ASP A 128 -1.20 11.81 5.44
CA ASP A 128 -1.90 11.16 4.32
C ASP A 128 -3.40 11.06 4.64
N MET A 129 -4.23 11.36 3.64
CA MET A 129 -5.67 11.22 3.77
C MET A 129 -6.04 9.73 3.83
N LEU A 130 -6.76 9.33 4.87
CA LEU A 130 -7.13 7.93 5.07
C LEU A 130 -8.01 7.39 3.93
N GLY A 131 -8.83 8.25 3.33
CA GLY A 131 -9.61 7.92 2.15
C GLY A 131 -8.75 7.45 0.98
N ASP A 132 -7.65 8.17 0.70
CA ASP A 132 -6.72 7.87 -0.39
C ASP A 132 -5.85 6.64 -0.10
N VAL A 133 -5.65 6.31 1.18
CA VAL A 133 -5.01 5.05 1.58
C VAL A 133 -5.94 3.87 1.28
N PHE A 134 -7.25 4.00 1.58
CA PHE A 134 -8.21 2.93 1.32
C PHE A 134 -8.50 2.69 -0.16
N THR A 135 -8.42 3.72 -1.02
CA THR A 135 -8.59 3.52 -2.47
C THR A 135 -7.48 2.66 -3.07
N GLN A 136 -6.30 2.59 -2.44
CA GLN A 136 -5.17 1.79 -2.94
C GLN A 136 -5.35 0.29 -2.74
N VAL A 137 -6.18 -0.13 -1.78
CA VAL A 137 -6.23 -1.53 -1.32
C VAL A 137 -7.42 -2.31 -1.89
N ALA A 138 -8.29 -1.66 -2.66
CA ALA A 138 -9.47 -2.27 -3.28
C ALA A 138 -10.24 -3.18 -2.29
N ASN A 139 -10.62 -4.40 -2.70
CA ASN A 139 -11.32 -5.39 -1.86
C ASN A 139 -10.37 -6.24 -1.00
N ALA A 140 -9.18 -5.75 -0.64
CA ALA A 140 -8.24 -6.56 0.12
C ALA A 140 -8.80 -6.92 1.51
N HIS A 141 -8.64 -8.20 1.86
CA HIS A 141 -9.06 -8.74 3.15
C HIS A 141 -8.19 -8.21 4.30
N ARG A 142 -6.94 -7.85 4.03
CA ARG A 142 -5.97 -7.34 5.00
C ARG A 142 -5.21 -6.14 4.41
N LEU A 143 -4.96 -5.13 5.23
CA LEU A 143 -4.22 -3.91 4.87
C LEU A 143 -3.04 -3.75 5.82
N TYR A 144 -1.84 -3.74 5.26
CA TYR A 144 -0.60 -3.52 5.99
C TYR A 144 -0.12 -2.08 5.77
N LEU A 145 0.01 -1.31 6.85
CA LEU A 145 0.50 0.06 6.83
C LEU A 145 1.85 0.16 7.52
N ALA A 146 2.78 0.86 6.88
CA ALA A 146 4.01 1.34 7.47
C ALA A 146 3.98 2.87 7.53
N VAL A 147 3.82 3.43 8.72
CA VAL A 147 3.66 4.88 8.94
C VAL A 147 4.98 5.48 9.41
N ALA A 148 5.52 6.48 8.70
CA ALA A 148 6.66 7.25 9.20
C ALA A 148 6.20 8.37 10.12
N TYR A 149 6.88 8.54 11.25
CA TYR A 149 6.78 9.74 12.08
C TYR A 149 8.09 10.53 11.99
N PRO A 150 8.14 11.59 11.14
CA PRO A 150 9.38 12.31 10.83
C PRO A 150 10.12 12.82 12.08
N ASP A 151 9.37 13.35 13.04
CA ASP A 151 9.92 13.94 14.27
C ASP A 151 10.57 12.92 15.22
N SER A 152 10.16 11.65 15.13
CA SER A 152 10.67 10.56 15.97
C SER A 152 11.74 9.71 15.27
N GLY A 153 11.85 9.82 13.94
CA GLY A 153 12.64 8.92 13.13
C GLY A 153 12.18 7.46 13.21
N GLN A 154 10.95 7.18 13.64
CA GLN A 154 10.40 5.84 13.77
C GLN A 154 9.46 5.50 12.61
N VAL A 155 9.40 4.21 12.26
CA VAL A 155 8.40 3.65 11.35
C VAL A 155 7.53 2.70 12.16
N TRP A 156 6.23 2.90 12.07
CA TRP A 156 5.25 2.13 12.81
C TRP A 156 4.49 1.21 11.85
N PHE A 157 4.38 -0.06 12.22
CA PHE A 157 3.71 -1.04 11.40
C PHE A 157 2.35 -1.41 11.98
N ARG A 158 1.32 -1.44 11.14
CA ARG A 158 -0.05 -1.84 11.53
C ARG A 158 -0.65 -2.75 10.47
N CYS A 159 -1.20 -3.89 10.91
CA CYS A 159 -2.04 -4.75 10.08
C CYS A 159 -3.50 -4.53 10.46
N MET A 160 -4.36 -4.42 9.46
CA MET A 160 -5.81 -4.29 9.59
C MET A 160 -6.50 -5.32 8.73
N ASN A 161 -7.75 -5.64 9.04
CA ASN A 161 -8.57 -6.55 8.26
C ASN A 161 -9.93 -5.94 7.93
N THR A 162 -10.49 -6.32 6.77
CA THR A 162 -11.89 -6.04 6.43
C THR A 162 -12.82 -7.13 7.00
N ASN A 163 -14.13 -6.89 6.94
CA ASN A 163 -15.16 -7.81 7.45
C ASN A 163 -15.27 -9.11 6.64
N GLU A 164 -14.43 -9.29 5.63
CA GLU A 164 -14.40 -10.42 4.72
C GLU A 164 -13.18 -11.31 4.96
N ALA A 165 -12.22 -10.91 5.81
CA ALA A 165 -11.03 -11.72 6.12
C ALA A 165 -11.40 -13.02 6.85
N THR A 166 -10.87 -14.16 6.40
CA THR A 166 -10.93 -15.46 7.09
C THR A 166 -9.68 -15.68 7.97
N ASP A 167 -9.78 -16.51 9.02
CA ASP A 167 -8.76 -16.69 10.08
C ASP A 167 -8.43 -15.43 10.88
N ARG A 168 -9.50 -14.85 11.43
CA ARG A 168 -9.49 -13.72 12.36
C ARG A 168 -8.92 -14.10 13.73
N LYS A 169 -7.94 -13.34 14.22
CA LYS A 169 -7.46 -13.42 15.61
C LYS A 169 -8.08 -12.24 16.37
N PRO A 170 -9.07 -12.48 17.25
CA PRO A 170 -9.89 -11.42 17.86
C PRO A 170 -9.15 -10.36 18.68
N GLU A 171 -7.90 -10.64 19.07
CA GLU A 171 -7.16 -9.86 20.06
C GLU A 171 -6.49 -8.60 19.46
N SER A 172 -6.41 -8.49 18.13
CA SER A 172 -5.81 -7.36 17.41
C SER A 172 -6.77 -6.63 16.46
N GLU A 173 -8.07 -6.92 16.54
CA GLU A 173 -9.04 -6.50 15.52
C GLU A 173 -9.73 -5.18 15.84
N ILE A 174 -9.51 -4.19 14.97
CA ILE A 174 -10.23 -2.92 14.99
C ILE A 174 -11.05 -2.83 13.72
N ASN A 175 -12.38 -2.85 13.89
CA ASN A 175 -13.30 -2.60 12.79
C ASN A 175 -13.20 -1.12 12.38
N ILE A 176 -12.72 -0.84 11.16
CA ILE A 176 -12.57 0.53 10.64
C ILE A 176 -13.89 1.30 10.72
N ALA A 177 -15.03 0.64 10.44
CA ALA A 177 -16.35 1.27 10.52
C ALA A 177 -16.80 1.57 11.96
N SER A 178 -16.14 0.99 12.97
CA SER A 178 -16.37 1.32 14.39
C SER A 178 -15.54 2.51 14.87
N LEU A 179 -14.55 2.96 14.08
CA LEU A 179 -13.76 4.14 14.38
C LEU A 179 -14.56 5.40 14.01
N ASN A 180 -14.57 6.38 14.90
CA ASN A 180 -15.23 7.67 14.67
C ASN A 180 -14.37 8.58 13.77
N LEU A 181 -14.01 8.08 12.58
CA LEU A 181 -13.18 8.76 11.60
C LEU A 181 -14.08 9.40 10.53
N GLY A 182 -13.85 10.68 10.27
CA GLY A 182 -14.59 11.44 9.27
C GLY A 182 -13.96 11.29 7.89
N ALA A 183 -14.65 11.80 6.86
CA ALA A 183 -14.13 11.83 5.49
C ALA A 183 -12.82 12.65 5.33
N GLY A 184 -12.49 13.48 6.33
CA GLY A 184 -11.26 14.27 6.38
C GLY A 184 -10.18 13.70 7.30
N SER A 185 -10.33 12.47 7.80
CA SER A 185 -9.37 11.89 8.73
C SER A 185 -8.06 11.52 8.04
N THR A 186 -6.95 11.74 8.74
CA THR A 186 -5.62 11.37 8.29
C THR A 186 -5.22 9.98 8.79
N VAL A 187 -4.09 9.48 8.30
CA VAL A 187 -3.44 8.29 8.85
C VAL A 187 -3.11 8.50 10.34
N ASP A 188 -2.70 9.69 10.77
CA ASP A 188 -2.43 9.96 12.19
C ASP A 188 -3.69 9.88 13.04
N ASP A 189 -4.81 10.48 12.60
CA ASP A 189 -6.10 10.35 13.30
C ASP A 189 -6.49 8.88 13.47
N PHE A 190 -6.23 8.07 12.43
CA PHE A 190 -6.46 6.64 12.45
C PHE A 190 -5.54 5.91 13.45
N ILE A 191 -4.24 6.19 13.43
CA ILE A 191 -3.26 5.59 14.35
C ILE A 191 -3.62 5.95 15.81
N GLN A 192 -4.01 7.19 16.08
CA GLN A 192 -4.49 7.61 17.40
C GLN A 192 -5.79 6.89 17.80
N ALA A 193 -6.78 6.81 16.91
CA ALA A 193 -8.07 6.16 17.18
C ALA A 193 -7.93 4.66 17.45
N THR A 194 -6.88 4.03 16.91
CA THR A 194 -6.59 2.62 17.12
C THR A 194 -5.76 2.33 18.37
N SER A 195 -5.46 3.33 19.20
CA SER A 195 -4.62 3.20 20.40
C SER A 195 -3.31 2.47 20.11
N ALA A 196 -2.77 2.69 18.92
CA ALA A 196 -1.50 2.18 18.46
C ALA A 196 -0.41 2.64 19.45
N ASP A 197 0.10 1.70 20.26
CA ASP A 197 1.10 2.04 21.27
C ASP A 197 2.33 2.66 20.59
N HIS A 198 2.82 3.77 21.17
CA HIS A 198 3.91 4.60 20.64
C HIS A 198 5.26 3.86 20.56
N ASN A 199 5.29 2.62 21.04
CA ASN A 199 6.43 1.73 21.01
C ASN A 199 5.99 0.33 20.61
N ALA A 200 6.76 -0.24 19.69
CA ALA A 200 6.92 -1.67 19.44
C ALA A 200 5.99 -2.30 18.37
N VAL A 201 6.67 -2.78 17.33
CA VAL A 201 6.70 -4.20 16.96
C VAL A 201 6.37 -5.08 18.18
N ARG A 202 5.10 -5.40 18.41
CA ARG A 202 4.69 -6.40 19.41
C ARG A 202 4.05 -7.57 18.68
N GLU A 203 4.84 -8.62 18.49
CA GLU A 203 4.25 -9.97 18.46
C GLU A 203 3.65 -10.23 19.84
N GLU A 204 2.33 -10.06 19.98
CA GLU A 204 1.62 -10.67 21.09
C GLU A 204 1.29 -12.11 20.70
N TYR A 205 2.21 -13.02 21.00
CA TYR A 205 1.85 -14.42 21.22
C TYR A 205 1.21 -14.53 22.60
N LEU A 206 -0.12 -14.59 22.64
CA LEU A 206 -0.82 -15.22 23.76
C LEU A 206 -1.10 -16.68 23.37
N VAL A 207 -0.21 -17.55 23.84
CA VAL A 207 -0.47 -19.00 23.88
C VAL A 207 -1.43 -19.23 25.05
N ALA A 208 -2.63 -19.70 24.76
CA ALA A 208 -3.48 -20.37 25.74
C ALA A 208 -3.00 -21.81 25.98
#